data_AF-A0A7M5UNK0-F1
#
_entry.id   AF-A0A7M5UNK0-F1
#
_cell.length_a   1.000
_cell.length_b   1.000
_cell.length_c   1.000
_cell.angle_alpha   90.00
_cell.angle_beta   90.00
_cell.angle_gamma   90.00
#
_symmetry.space_group_name_H-M   'P 1'
#
loop_
_entity.id
_entity.type
_entity.pdbx_description
1 polymer ?
#
loop_
_entity_poly.entity_id
_entity_poly.type
_entity_poly.pdbx_seq_one_letter_code
_entity_poly.pdbx_strand_id
1 'polypeptide(L)'
;MNTNNSNEAQEIHAELIHDEDVLKVRNQSIDDELHNLSIIHPYGYTLPERYVQYHQRIQEFDILDDDVFIATHQKCGTTWMTELVWRVRNDPEFKETKASLKERVPFLEDHMI
;
A
#
# COMPACT_ATOMS: atom_id res chain seq x y z
N MET A 1 -25.20 -44.18 6.61
CA MET A 1 -23.89 -43.54 6.81
C MET A 1 -23.60 -42.70 5.59
N ASN A 2 -23.89 -41.41 5.69
CA ASN A 2 -23.82 -40.48 4.56
C ASN A 2 -22.49 -39.71 4.66
N THR A 3 -21.62 -39.91 3.66
CA THR A 3 -20.37 -39.16 3.50
C THR A 3 -20.68 -37.88 2.75
N ASN A 4 -20.98 -36.79 3.46
CA ASN A 4 -21.07 -35.46 2.85
C ASN A 4 -19.73 -34.75 3.03
N ASN A 5 -18.94 -34.86 1.97
CA ASN A 5 -17.81 -34.01 1.67
C ASN A 5 -18.34 -32.72 1.06
N SER A 6 -18.09 -31.58 1.70
CA SER A 6 -18.07 -30.28 1.03
C SER A 6 -17.53 -29.26 2.03
N ASN A 7 -16.24 -28.94 1.89
CA ASN A 7 -15.71 -27.65 2.30
C ASN A 7 -16.59 -26.58 1.65
N GLU A 8 -17.52 -26.03 2.41
CA GLU A 8 -18.15 -24.75 2.10
C GLU A 8 -17.03 -23.71 2.18
N ALA A 9 -16.39 -23.45 1.05
CA ALA A 9 -15.65 -22.23 0.87
C ALA A 9 -16.64 -21.10 1.14
N GLN A 10 -16.48 -20.43 2.29
CA GLN A 10 -17.30 -19.29 2.66
C GLN A 10 -17.32 -18.31 1.49
N GLU A 11 -18.53 -18.06 0.99
CA GLU A 11 -18.75 -17.33 -0.25
C GLU A 11 -18.28 -15.88 -0.07
N ILE A 12 -17.20 -15.54 -0.76
CA ILE A 12 -16.60 -14.21 -0.70
C ILE A 12 -17.51 -13.28 -1.50
N HIS A 13 -18.32 -12.47 -0.82
CA HIS A 13 -19.10 -11.42 -1.46
C HIS A 13 -18.16 -10.29 -1.90
N ALA A 14 -17.64 -10.39 -3.13
CA ALA A 14 -16.93 -9.32 -3.80
C ALA A 14 -17.95 -8.37 -4.44
N GLU A 15 -17.92 -7.09 -4.05
CA GLU A 15 -18.69 -6.06 -4.74
C GLU A 15 -17.74 -5.39 -5.74
N LEU A 16 -18.04 -5.55 -7.03
CA LEU A 16 -17.34 -4.83 -8.10
C LEU A 16 -17.73 -3.34 -8.00
N ILE A 17 -16.80 -2.52 -7.55
CA ILE A 17 -16.92 -1.07 -7.68
C ILE A 17 -16.42 -0.72 -9.09
N HIS A 18 -17.18 0.14 -9.76
CA HIS A 18 -17.07 0.51 -11.18
C HIS A 18 -15.74 1.20 -11.55
N ASP A 19 -14.66 0.45 -11.57
CA ASP A 19 -13.41 0.76 -12.27
C ASP A 19 -12.72 -0.59 -12.52
N GLU A 20 -12.36 -0.91 -13.76
CA GLU A 20 -11.98 -2.29 -14.17
C GLU A 20 -10.77 -2.88 -13.39
N ASP A 21 -10.09 -2.08 -12.58
CA ASP A 21 -8.88 -2.44 -11.85
C ASP A 21 -9.05 -2.62 -10.32
N VAL A 22 -10.21 -2.29 -9.73
CA VAL A 22 -10.35 -2.20 -8.25
C VAL A 22 -11.55 -3.00 -7.76
N LEU A 23 -11.30 -4.22 -7.26
CA LEU A 23 -12.32 -5.06 -6.62
C LEU A 23 -12.32 -4.82 -5.11
N LYS A 24 -13.44 -4.43 -4.49
CA LYS A 24 -13.54 -4.38 -3.03
C LYS A 24 -14.03 -5.75 -2.53
N VAL A 25 -13.16 -6.52 -1.88
CA VAL A 25 -13.56 -7.79 -1.26
C VAL A 25 -13.73 -7.59 0.24
N ARG A 26 -14.94 -7.81 0.73
CA ARG A 26 -15.28 -7.75 2.15
C ARG A 26 -15.17 -9.14 2.76
N ASN A 27 -14.13 -9.39 3.56
CA ASN A 27 -13.97 -10.66 4.24
C ASN A 27 -14.66 -10.61 5.61
N GLN A 28 -15.64 -11.47 5.87
CA GLN A 28 -16.44 -11.46 7.11
C GLN A 28 -15.68 -11.98 8.35
N SER A 29 -14.47 -12.50 8.17
CA SER A 29 -13.73 -13.25 9.21
C SER A 29 -12.46 -12.56 9.72
N ILE A 30 -12.17 -11.32 9.31
CA ILE A 30 -11.02 -10.59 9.83
C ILE A 30 -11.50 -9.85 11.10
N ASP A 31 -10.87 -10.15 12.23
CA ASP A 31 -11.20 -9.64 13.57
C ASP A 31 -11.59 -8.15 13.55
N ASP A 32 -12.59 -7.79 14.37
CA ASP A 32 -13.23 -6.47 14.48
C ASP A 32 -12.25 -5.29 14.74
N GLU A 33 -10.95 -5.51 14.88
CA GLU A 33 -9.95 -4.44 14.98
C GLU A 33 -9.39 -3.99 13.61
N LEU A 34 -9.60 -4.76 12.53
CA LEU A 34 -9.02 -4.50 11.19
C LEU A 34 -10.05 -3.96 10.18
N HIS A 35 -11.09 -3.28 10.66
CA HIS A 35 -12.26 -2.82 9.90
C HIS A 35 -12.03 -1.98 8.62
N ASN A 36 -10.78 -1.58 8.30
CA ASN A 36 -10.48 -0.67 7.18
C ASN A 36 -9.62 -1.28 6.05
N LEU A 37 -9.27 -2.56 6.12
CA LEU A 37 -8.51 -3.23 5.07
C LEU A 37 -9.47 -3.94 4.10
N SER A 38 -9.57 -3.42 2.88
CA SER A 38 -10.27 -4.09 1.79
C SER A 38 -9.24 -4.79 0.92
N ILE A 39 -9.42 -6.08 0.60
CA ILE A 39 -8.58 -6.67 -0.44
C ILE A 39 -8.97 -5.97 -1.73
N ILE A 40 -8.00 -5.31 -2.36
CA ILE A 40 -8.20 -4.54 -3.57
C ILE A 40 -7.18 -5.01 -4.60
N HIS A 41 -7.69 -5.31 -5.80
CA HIS A 41 -6.98 -5.59 -7.07
C HIS A 41 -7.00 -7.07 -7.51
N PRO A 42 -7.14 -7.37 -8.83
CA PRO A 42 -7.28 -8.74 -9.36
C PRO A 42 -6.07 -9.68 -9.13
N TYR A 43 -4.92 -9.15 -8.66
CA TYR A 43 -3.68 -9.92 -8.44
C TYR A 43 -3.44 -10.35 -6.98
N GLY A 44 -4.38 -10.12 -6.05
CA GLY A 44 -4.33 -10.66 -4.69
C GLY A 44 -3.52 -9.84 -3.67
N TYR A 45 -3.42 -8.52 -3.87
CA TYR A 45 -2.84 -7.60 -2.88
C TYR A 45 -3.89 -7.08 -1.90
N THR A 46 -3.48 -6.82 -0.65
CA THR A 46 -4.34 -6.18 0.35
C THR A 46 -3.92 -4.74 0.51
N LEU A 47 -4.87 -3.80 0.32
CA LEU A 47 -4.65 -2.37 0.44
C LEU A 47 -5.66 -1.75 1.42
N PRO A 48 -5.39 -0.57 1.98
CA PRO A 48 -6.40 0.16 2.72
C PRO A 48 -7.60 0.48 1.83
N GLU A 49 -8.83 0.48 2.37
CA GLU A 49 -10.03 0.88 1.64
C GLU A 49 -9.87 2.27 0.99
N ARG A 50 -9.16 3.16 1.67
CA ARG A 50 -8.88 4.51 1.20
C ARG A 50 -8.11 4.56 -0.12
N TYR A 51 -7.43 3.48 -0.53
CA TYR A 51 -6.79 3.40 -1.86
C TYR A 51 -7.76 3.72 -2.99
N VAL A 52 -9.02 3.30 -2.91
CA VAL A 52 -10.05 3.56 -3.94
C VAL A 52 -10.26 5.06 -4.20
N GLN A 53 -9.94 5.92 -3.22
CA GLN A 53 -10.08 7.37 -3.37
C GLN A 53 -8.86 8.02 -4.02
N TYR A 54 -7.71 7.33 -4.06
CA TYR A 54 -6.42 7.89 -4.47
C TYR A 54 -5.75 7.10 -5.60
N HIS A 55 -6.29 5.95 -6.03
CA HIS A 55 -5.69 5.07 -7.05
C HIS A 55 -5.41 5.81 -8.35
N GLN A 56 -6.37 6.58 -8.85
CA GLN A 56 -6.22 7.36 -10.08
C GLN A 56 -5.09 8.39 -9.95
N ARG A 57 -5.01 9.11 -8.83
CA ARG A 57 -3.94 10.10 -8.59
C ARG A 57 -2.55 9.45 -8.55
N ILE A 58 -2.45 8.21 -8.07
CA ILE A 58 -1.18 7.47 -8.05
C ILE A 58 -0.82 6.98 -9.45
N GLN A 59 -1.80 6.50 -10.22
CA GLN A 59 -1.60 6.05 -11.61
C GLN A 59 -1.24 7.21 -12.56
N GLU A 60 -1.82 8.39 -12.33
CA GLU A 60 -1.59 9.61 -13.11
C GLU A 60 -0.48 10.50 -12.51
N PHE A 61 0.33 9.99 -11.57
CA PHE A 61 1.39 10.77 -10.96
C PHE A 61 2.45 11.19 -12.00
N ASP A 62 2.70 12.49 -12.13
CA ASP A 62 3.72 13.04 -13.02
C ASP A 62 5.13 12.69 -12.50
N ILE A 63 5.85 11.84 -13.24
CA ILE A 63 7.21 11.41 -12.91
C ILE A 63 8.22 12.28 -13.67
N LEU A 64 9.25 12.73 -12.96
CA LEU A 64 10.38 13.48 -13.52
C LEU A 64 11.60 12.58 -13.74
N ASP A 65 12.47 12.95 -14.69
CA ASP A 65 13.66 12.17 -15.04
C ASP A 65 14.67 12.03 -13.89
N ASP A 66 14.63 12.91 -12.89
CA ASP A 66 15.51 12.91 -11.73
C ASP A 66 14.83 12.41 -10.43
N ASP A 67 13.62 11.87 -10.53
CA ASP A 67 12.94 11.25 -9.40
C ASP A 67 13.63 9.97 -8.95
N VAL A 68 13.63 9.75 -7.63
CA VAL A 68 14.18 8.53 -7.02
C VAL A 68 13.11 7.91 -6.14
N PHE A 69 12.64 6.74 -6.54
CA PHE A 69 11.65 5.96 -5.79
C PHE A 69 12.34 4.91 -4.90
N ILE A 70 11.84 4.78 -3.66
CA ILE A 70 12.24 3.73 -2.73
C ILE A 70 11.02 2.85 -2.50
N ALA A 71 10.96 1.74 -3.23
CA ALA A 71 9.83 0.81 -3.21
C ALA A 71 10.24 -0.51 -2.55
N THR A 72 9.60 -0.85 -1.43
CA THR A 72 9.84 -2.09 -0.69
C THR A 72 8.55 -2.57 -0.05
N HIS A 73 8.43 -3.85 0.25
CA HIS A 73 7.41 -4.29 1.19
C HIS A 73 7.66 -3.66 2.57
N GLN A 74 6.58 -3.32 3.27
CA GLN A 74 6.65 -2.70 4.59
C GLN A 74 7.53 -3.49 5.55
N LYS A 75 8.31 -2.76 6.37
CA LYS A 75 9.27 -3.28 7.36
C LYS A 75 10.51 -3.99 6.78
N CYS A 76 10.76 -3.94 5.48
CA CYS A 76 11.98 -4.50 4.87
C CYS A 76 13.17 -3.52 4.82
N GLY A 77 13.25 -2.56 5.74
CA GLY A 77 14.38 -1.63 5.84
C GLY A 77 14.22 -0.29 5.11
N THR A 78 12.99 0.09 4.72
CA THR A 78 12.70 1.34 4.00
C THR A 78 13.28 2.56 4.72
N THR A 79 13.13 2.68 6.05
CA THR A 79 13.69 3.79 6.83
C THR A 79 15.20 3.96 6.66
N TRP A 80 15.95 2.85 6.70
CA TRP A 80 17.41 2.90 6.54
C TRP A 80 17.80 3.28 5.11
N MET A 81 17.12 2.71 4.11
CA MET A 81 17.36 3.03 2.71
C MET A 81 17.05 4.49 2.39
N THR A 82 15.94 5.02 2.90
CA THR A 82 15.55 6.42 2.73
C THR A 82 16.59 7.38 3.28
N GLU A 83 17.12 7.12 4.48
CA GLU A 83 18.17 7.96 5.06
C GLU A 83 19.46 7.89 4.25
N LEU A 84 19.87 6.70 3.83
CA LEU A 84 21.08 6.49 3.06
C LEU A 84 21.03 7.21 1.70
N VAL A 85 19.95 7.00 0.94
CA VAL A 85 19.76 7.60 -0.38
C VAL A 85 19.71 9.12 -0.28
N TRP A 86 18.97 9.66 0.71
CA TRP A 86 18.86 11.09 0.89
C TRP A 86 20.22 11.74 1.19
N ARG A 87 21.04 11.11 2.05
CA ARG A 87 22.38 11.62 2.36
C ARG A 87 23.33 11.57 1.17
N VAL A 88 23.37 10.47 0.44
CA VAL A 88 24.23 10.37 -0.76
C VAL A 88 23.88 11.45 -1.78
N ARG A 89 22.59 11.78 -1.94
CA ARG A 89 22.15 12.79 -2.91
C ARG A 89 22.30 14.24 -2.42
N ASN A 90 22.05 14.51 -1.13
CA ASN A 90 21.88 15.89 -0.63
C ASN A 90 22.89 16.33 0.44
N ASP A 91 23.56 15.39 1.11
CA ASP A 91 24.46 15.67 2.24
C ASP A 91 25.67 14.70 2.26
N PRO A 92 26.57 14.81 1.28
CA PRO A 92 27.74 13.94 1.18
C PRO A 92 28.74 14.14 2.33
N GLU A 93 28.65 15.26 3.07
CA GLU A 93 29.50 15.57 4.22
C GLU A 93 28.89 15.09 5.56
N PHE A 94 27.73 14.40 5.53
CA PHE A 94 27.05 13.83 6.69
C PHE A 94 26.80 14.82 7.83
N LYS A 95 26.37 16.03 7.50
CA LYS A 95 26.03 17.06 8.48
C LYS A 95 24.74 16.71 9.23
N GLU A 96 24.58 17.29 10.41
CA GLU A 96 23.33 17.17 11.15
C GLU A 96 22.19 17.84 10.39
N THR A 97 21.08 17.10 10.22
CA THR A 97 19.89 17.58 9.56
C THR A 97 18.77 17.74 10.58
N LYS A 98 18.13 18.91 10.61
CA LYS A 98 17.02 19.21 11.53
C LYS A 98 15.65 18.72 11.03
N ALA A 99 15.52 18.48 9.73
CA ALA A 99 14.29 18.00 9.11
C ALA A 99 14.11 16.50 9.34
N SER A 100 12.89 16.11 9.67
CA SER A 100 12.49 14.72 9.83
C SER A 100 12.61 13.94 8.51
N LEU A 101 12.69 12.61 8.58
CA LEU A 101 12.76 11.78 7.37
C LEU A 101 11.52 11.93 6.49
N LYS A 102 10.34 12.12 7.10
CA LYS A 102 9.06 12.30 6.41
C LYS A 102 8.99 13.61 5.63
N GLU A 103 9.62 14.68 6.14
CA GLU A 103 9.71 15.96 5.41
C GLU A 103 10.70 15.88 4.25
N ARG A 104 11.73 15.03 4.37
CA ARG A 104 12.79 14.88 3.37
C ARG A 104 12.43 13.93 2.23
N VAL A 105 11.68 12.89 2.53
CA VAL A 105 11.24 11.90 1.55
C VAL A 105 9.74 11.63 1.78
N PRO A 106 8.87 12.24 0.98
CA PRO A 106 7.43 12.03 1.09
C PRO A 106 7.06 10.60 0.67
N PHE A 107 6.06 10.04 1.34
CA PHE A 107 5.45 8.76 0.93
C PHE A 107 4.36 9.04 -0.10
N LEU A 108 4.34 8.26 -1.17
CA LEU A 108 3.34 8.37 -2.23
C LEU A 108 1.95 8.02 -1.70
N GLU A 109 1.90 7.09 -0.76
CA GLU A 109 0.71 6.50 -0.16
C GLU A 109 0.30 7.12 1.19
N ASP A 110 0.98 8.17 1.69
CA ASP A 110 0.73 8.72 3.05
C ASP A 110 -0.73 9.12 3.28
N HIS A 111 -1.42 9.57 2.24
CA HIS A 111 -2.82 9.97 2.31
C HIS A 111 -3.81 8.80 2.38
N MET A 112 -3.34 7.55 2.29
CA MET A 112 -4.15 6.34 2.24
C MET A 112 -4.20 5.58 3.58
N ILE A 113 -3.34 5.94 4.54
CA ILE A 113 -3.19 5.26 5.84
C ILE A 113 -3.94 6.03 6.93
#